data_AF-A0A164IFC6-F1
#
_entry.id   AF-A0A164IFC6-F1
#
_cell.length_a   1.000
_cell.length_b   1.000
_cell.length_c   1.000
_cell.angle_alpha   90.00
_cell.angle_beta   90.00
_cell.angle_gamma   90.00
#
_symmetry.space_group_name_H-M   'P 1'
#
loop_
_entity.id
_entity.type
_entity.pdbx_description
1 polymer ?
#
loop_
_entity_poly.entity_id
_entity_poly.type
_entity_poly.pdbx_seq_one_letter_code
_entity_poly.pdbx_strand_id
1 'polypeptide(L)'
;MTDTTPVPLKVIAVNPPSLDDVDENGRYMVTLKLSRQVTAAEYHGVPAIARGMRAYASTLEIARTTLETVAETTRDIASLLATVEARGRKEDEHAALVARREEEAEHARTVEEERLRKFAEGIKFD
;
A
#
# COMPACT_ATOMS: atom_id res chain seq x y z
N MET A 1 2.15 2.99 -25.93
CA MET A 1 2.78 3.52 -24.71
C MET A 1 1.67 4.14 -23.88
N THR A 2 1.00 3.34 -23.03
CA THR A 2 0.04 3.89 -22.07
C THR A 2 0.85 4.48 -20.94
N ASP A 3 0.89 5.80 -20.89
CA ASP A 3 1.35 6.56 -19.73
C ASP A 3 0.48 6.14 -18.54
N THR A 4 0.94 5.13 -17.80
CA THR A 4 0.21 4.54 -16.69
C THR A 4 0.71 5.21 -15.43
N THR A 5 0.62 6.54 -15.42
CA THR A 5 0.84 7.29 -14.18
C THR A 5 -0.19 6.80 -13.17
N PRO A 6 0.24 6.24 -12.01
CA PRO A 6 -0.70 5.70 -11.03
C PRO A 6 -1.68 6.80 -10.61
N VAL A 7 -2.98 6.48 -10.63
CA VAL A 7 -4.02 7.44 -10.20
C VAL A 7 -3.71 7.86 -8.76
N PRO A 8 -3.54 9.17 -8.46
CA PRO A 8 -3.19 9.60 -7.11
C PRO A 8 -4.26 9.24 -6.09
N LEU A 9 -3.85 8.78 -4.91
CA LEU A 9 -4.73 8.50 -3.79
C LEU A 9 -5.30 9.80 -3.20
N LYS A 10 -6.61 10.01 -3.36
CA LYS A 10 -7.31 11.23 -2.95
C LYS A 10 -8.68 10.91 -2.37
N VAL A 11 -9.15 11.74 -1.45
CA VAL A 11 -10.57 11.73 -1.04
C VAL A 11 -11.40 12.39 -2.14
N ILE A 12 -12.49 11.74 -2.56
CA ILE A 12 -13.38 12.22 -3.62
C ILE A 12 -14.81 12.48 -3.14
N ALA A 13 -15.22 11.86 -2.03
CA ALA A 13 -16.52 12.09 -1.42
C ALA A 13 -16.49 11.77 0.06
N VAL A 14 -17.43 12.35 0.79
CA VAL A 14 -17.72 12.03 2.18
C VAL A 14 -19.05 11.29 2.20
N ASN A 15 -19.10 10.12 2.84
CA ASN A 15 -20.36 9.43 3.08
C ASN A 15 -21.00 10.01 4.35
N PRO A 16 -22.31 10.26 4.35
CA PRO A 16 -23.01 10.72 5.53
C PRO A 16 -22.88 9.69 6.67
N PRO A 17 -22.66 10.15 7.91
CA PRO A 17 -22.57 9.25 9.06
C PRO A 17 -23.92 8.62 9.37
N SER A 18 -23.90 7.40 9.91
CA SER A 18 -25.07 6.81 10.56
C SER A 18 -25.30 7.50 11.90
N LEU A 19 -26.51 8.00 12.13
CA LEU A 19 -26.88 8.61 13.41
C LEU A 19 -27.05 7.59 14.54
N ASP A 20 -27.15 6.30 14.20
CA ASP A 20 -27.28 5.21 15.17
C ASP A 20 -25.94 4.90 15.87
N ASP A 21 -24.81 5.37 15.33
CA ASP A 21 -23.44 5.07 15.80
C ASP A 21 -22.72 6.31 16.36
N VAL A 22 -23.47 7.21 17.01
CA VAL A 22 -22.94 8.41 17.65
C VAL A 22 -22.64 8.13 19.13
N ASP A 23 -21.45 8.51 19.59
CA ASP A 23 -21.06 8.36 20.99
C ASP A 23 -21.67 9.45 21.90
N GLU A 24 -21.48 9.31 23.21
CA GLU A 24 -21.98 10.25 24.23
C GLU A 24 -21.48 11.70 24.05
N ASN A 25 -20.42 11.90 23.28
CA ASN A 25 -19.82 13.20 22.99
C ASN A 25 -20.23 13.74 21.59
N GLY A 26 -21.19 13.11 20.92
CA GLY A 26 -21.62 13.50 19.59
C GLY A 26 -20.63 13.13 18.47
N ARG A 27 -19.66 12.26 18.74
CA ARG A 27 -18.65 11.83 17.77
C ARG A 27 -19.04 10.51 17.13
N TYR A 28 -18.61 10.31 15.90
CA TYR A 28 -18.99 9.14 15.10
C TYR A 28 -17.85 8.71 14.18
N MET A 29 -18.07 7.61 13.47
CA MET A 29 -17.20 7.16 12.39
C MET A 29 -17.52 7.98 11.13
N VAL A 30 -16.53 8.69 10.59
CA VAL A 30 -16.64 9.32 9.27
C VAL A 30 -16.05 8.40 8.23
N THR A 31 -16.81 8.16 7.17
CA THR A 31 -16.39 7.33 6.05
C THR A 31 -16.16 8.21 4.81
N LEU A 32 -14.98 8.11 4.23
CA LEU A 32 -14.53 8.88 3.08
C LEU A 32 -14.29 7.96 1.90
N LYS A 33 -14.77 8.34 0.72
CA LYS A 33 -14.52 7.61 -0.53
C LYS A 33 -13.20 8.06 -1.13
N LEU A 34 -12.37 7.09 -1.51
CA LEU A 34 -11.08 7.31 -2.16
C LEU A 34 -11.20 7.20 -3.69
N SER A 35 -10.27 7.86 -4.39
CA SER A 35 -10.17 7.89 -5.86
C SER A 35 -9.89 6.53 -6.49
N ARG A 36 -9.25 5.61 -5.74
CA ARG A 36 -8.91 4.25 -6.14
C ARG A 36 -8.87 3.32 -4.93
N GLN A 37 -8.68 2.03 -5.21
CA GLN A 37 -8.40 1.06 -4.16
C GLN A 37 -7.01 1.30 -3.56
N VAL A 38 -6.89 1.12 -2.24
CA VAL A 38 -5.61 1.14 -1.53
C VAL A 38 -4.80 -0.11 -1.82
N THR A 39 -3.48 0.04 -1.91
CA THR A 39 -2.56 -1.10 -1.97
C THR A 39 -2.39 -1.72 -0.59
N ALA A 40 -1.80 -2.91 -0.53
CA ALA A 40 -1.49 -3.57 0.75
C ALA A 40 -0.56 -2.70 1.62
N ALA A 41 0.44 -2.06 1.01
CA ALA A 41 1.33 -1.14 1.71
C ALA A 41 0.57 0.05 2.30
N GLU A 42 -0.36 0.64 1.56
CA GLU A 42 -1.16 1.77 2.01
C GLU A 42 -2.17 1.38 3.11
N TYR A 43 -2.79 0.21 3.01
CA TYR A 43 -3.65 -0.38 4.03
C TYR A 43 -2.95 -0.46 5.39
N HIS A 44 -1.70 -0.91 5.41
CA HIS A 44 -0.89 -0.97 6.64
C HIS A 44 -0.27 0.38 7.02
N GLY A 45 -0.02 1.26 6.05
CA GLY A 45 0.63 2.55 6.26
C GLY A 45 -0.27 3.60 6.93
N VAL A 46 -1.58 3.62 6.61
CA VAL A 46 -2.50 4.63 7.18
C VAL A 46 -2.57 4.56 8.72
N PRO A 47 -2.83 3.42 9.36
CA PRO A 47 -2.89 3.34 10.83
C PRO A 47 -1.54 3.61 11.51
N ALA A 48 -0.42 3.38 10.81
CA ALA A 48 0.92 3.65 11.32
C ALA A 48 1.23 5.15 11.40
N ILE A 49 0.62 5.96 10.53
CA ILE A 49 0.84 7.41 10.46
C ILE A 49 -0.24 8.17 11.25
N ALA A 50 -1.51 7.78 11.13
CA ALA A 50 -2.62 8.39 11.86
C ALA A 50 -3.41 7.37 12.67
N ARG A 51 -3.32 7.50 14.00
CA ARG A 51 -4.14 6.73 14.92
C ARG A 51 -5.62 7.08 14.75
N GLY A 52 -6.47 6.06 14.74
CA GLY A 52 -7.91 6.22 14.55
C GLY A 52 -8.34 6.33 13.08
N MET A 53 -7.39 6.27 12.14
CA MET A 53 -7.68 6.16 10.71
C MET A 53 -7.44 4.74 10.20
N ARG A 54 -8.31 4.27 9.30
CA ARG A 54 -8.15 2.99 8.61
C ARG A 54 -8.55 3.14 7.15
N ALA A 55 -7.72 2.67 6.24
CA ALA A 55 -8.07 2.65 4.83
C ALA A 55 -8.16 1.21 4.34
N TYR A 56 -9.19 0.89 3.56
CA TYR A 56 -9.42 -0.42 2.96
C TYR A 56 -10.23 -0.26 1.68
N ALA A 57 -9.98 -1.12 0.69
CA ALA A 57 -10.58 -0.98 -0.64
C ALA A 57 -10.51 0.49 -1.10
N SER A 58 -11.63 1.11 -1.47
CA SER A 58 -11.70 2.53 -1.85
C SER A 58 -12.26 3.42 -0.74
N THR A 59 -12.00 3.09 0.53
CA THR A 59 -12.61 3.73 1.69
C THR A 59 -11.56 4.12 2.72
N LEU A 60 -11.69 5.30 3.31
CA LEU A 60 -10.96 5.77 4.48
C LEU A 60 -11.95 6.04 5.61
N GLU A 61 -11.78 5.37 6.73
CA GLU A 61 -12.53 5.56 7.96
C GLU A 61 -11.73 6.39 8.95
N ILE A 62 -12.41 7.32 9.63
CA ILE A 62 -11.86 8.14 10.71
C ILE A 62 -12.77 8.00 11.93
N ALA A 63 -12.26 7.39 12.98
CA ALA A 63 -13.01 7.09 14.20
C ALA A 63 -13.07 8.28 15.15
N ARG A 64 -14.17 8.37 15.92
CA ARG A 64 -14.37 9.33 17.02
C ARG A 64 -14.11 10.78 16.57
N THR A 65 -14.68 11.16 15.44
CA THR A 65 -14.55 12.50 14.85
C THR A 65 -15.93 13.08 14.51
N THR A 66 -15.95 14.26 13.87
CA THR A 66 -17.15 14.86 13.30
C THR A 66 -16.88 15.33 11.87
N LEU A 67 -17.94 15.56 11.09
CA LEU A 67 -17.82 16.12 9.74
C LEU A 67 -17.16 17.50 9.73
N GLU A 68 -17.41 18.32 10.75
CA GLU A 68 -16.80 19.65 10.90
C GLU A 68 -15.29 19.52 11.10
N THR A 69 -14.84 18.64 11.99
CA THR A 69 -13.40 18.37 12.19
C THR A 69 -12.75 17.84 10.92
N VAL A 70 -13.43 16.96 10.17
CA VAL A 70 -12.93 16.45 8.89
C VAL A 70 -12.84 17.55 7.83
N ALA A 71 -13.82 18.45 7.78
CA ALA A 71 -13.81 19.60 6.87
C ALA A 71 -12.63 20.55 7.19
N GLU A 72 -12.39 20.83 8.48
CA GLU A 72 -11.27 21.67 8.93
C GLU A 72 -9.90 21.03 8.63
N THR A 73 -9.80 19.70 8.73
CA THR A 73 -8.54 18.96 8.57
C THR A 73 -8.36 18.35 7.17
N THR A 74 -9.17 18.75 6.18
CA THR A 74 -9.14 18.16 4.83
C THR A 74 -7.76 18.24 4.17
N ARG A 75 -7.04 19.36 4.37
CA ARG A 75 -5.67 19.53 3.85
C ARG A 75 -4.69 18.54 4.48
N ASP A 76 -4.82 18.30 5.78
CA ASP A 76 -3.95 17.40 6.52
C ASP A 76 -4.20 15.94 6.11
N ILE A 77 -5.47 15.57 5.91
CA ILE A 77 -5.87 14.27 5.37
C ILE A 77 -5.26 14.07 3.97
N ALA A 78 -5.32 15.08 3.10
CA ALA A 78 -4.72 15.00 1.77
C ALA A 78 -3.19 14.84 1.82
N SER A 79 -2.52 15.60 2.70
CA SER A 79 -1.07 15.49 2.90
C SER A 79 -0.67 14.11 3.46
N LEU A 80 -1.49 13.56 4.35
CA LEU A 80 -1.28 12.22 4.91
C LEU A 80 -1.37 11.17 3.82
N LEU A 81 -2.43 11.20 2.99
CA LEU A 81 -2.60 10.23 1.90
C LEU A 81 -1.45 10.31 0.89
N ALA A 82 -0.97 11.51 0.57
CA ALA A 82 0.22 11.67 -0.27
C ALA A 82 1.48 11.05 0.36
N THR A 83 1.63 11.16 1.68
CA THR A 83 2.76 10.56 2.42
C THR A 83 2.68 9.04 2.42
N VAL A 84 1.49 8.49 2.68
CA VAL A 84 1.22 7.04 2.64
C VAL A 84 1.51 6.49 1.25
N GLU A 85 1.03 7.15 0.19
CA GLU A 85 1.26 6.74 -1.18
C GLU A 85 2.75 6.78 -1.55
N ALA A 86 3.46 7.84 -1.17
CA ALA A 86 4.90 7.96 -1.43
C ALA A 86 5.69 6.86 -0.71
N ARG A 87 5.27 6.46 0.49
CA ARG A 87 5.87 5.34 1.22
C ARG A 87 5.55 4.01 0.56
N GLY A 88 4.30 3.76 0.20
CA GLY A 88 3.86 2.54 -0.48
C GLY A 88 4.65 2.31 -1.77
N ARG A 89 4.83 3.35 -2.60
CA ARG A 89 5.66 3.26 -3.81
C ARG A 89 7.10 2.82 -3.52
N LYS A 90 7.73 3.36 -2.48
CA LYS A 90 9.11 2.98 -2.12
C LYS A 90 9.21 1.53 -1.66
N GLU A 91 8.22 1.06 -0.92
CA GLU A 91 8.16 -0.34 -0.45
C GLU A 91 7.94 -1.29 -1.64
N ASP A 92 7.05 -0.94 -2.56
CA ASP A 92 6.79 -1.72 -3.79
C ASP A 92 8.02 -1.76 -4.71
N GLU A 93 8.69 -0.61 -4.93
CA GLU A 93 9.93 -0.53 -5.72
C GLU A 93 11.04 -1.38 -5.11
N HIS A 94 11.20 -1.35 -3.78
CA HIS A 94 12.18 -2.15 -3.08
C HIS A 94 11.86 -3.66 -3.21
N ALA A 95 10.60 -4.04 -3.04
CA ALA A 95 10.17 -5.44 -3.19
C ALA A 95 10.43 -5.95 -4.62
N ALA A 96 10.13 -5.15 -5.64
CA ALA A 96 10.40 -5.51 -7.04
C ALA A 96 11.91 -5.69 -7.31
N LEU A 97 12.75 -4.85 -6.72
CA LEU A 97 14.20 -4.94 -6.87
C LEU A 97 14.77 -6.19 -6.18
N VAL A 98 14.25 -6.55 -5.01
CA VAL A 98 14.62 -7.79 -4.30
C VAL A 98 14.20 -9.01 -5.11
N ALA A 99 12.95 -9.06 -5.58
CA ALA A 99 12.44 -10.18 -6.37
C ALA A 99 13.28 -10.42 -7.64
N ARG A 100 13.65 -9.35 -8.34
CA ARG A 100 14.53 -9.45 -9.52
C ARG A 100 15.91 -10.03 -9.17
N ARG A 101 16.50 -9.60 -8.05
CA ARG A 101 17.81 -10.13 -7.61
C ARG A 101 17.73 -11.60 -7.23
N GLU A 102 16.62 -12.02 -6.61
CA GLU A 102 16.39 -13.42 -6.25
C GLU A 102 16.25 -14.29 -7.50
N GLU A 103 15.49 -13.83 -8.50
CA GLU A 103 15.34 -14.51 -9.79
C GLU A 103 16.67 -14.61 -10.54
N GLU A 104 17.45 -13.52 -10.62
CA GLU A 104 18.79 -13.54 -11.23
C GLU A 104 19.74 -14.51 -10.48
N ALA A 105 19.66 -14.57 -9.14
CA ALA A 105 20.47 -15.46 -8.33
C ALA A 105 20.03 -16.93 -8.44
N GLU A 106 18.75 -17.20 -8.64
CA GLU A 106 18.23 -18.56 -8.90
C GLU A 106 18.67 -19.03 -10.28
N HIS A 107 18.50 -18.20 -11.31
CA HIS A 107 18.97 -18.51 -12.67
C HIS A 107 20.48 -18.74 -12.72
N ALA A 108 21.27 -17.94 -12.00
CA ALA A 108 22.72 -18.16 -11.91
C ALA A 108 23.07 -19.50 -11.25
N ARG A 109 22.33 -19.91 -10.21
CA ARG A 109 22.51 -21.19 -9.54
C ARG A 109 22.18 -22.36 -10.47
N THR A 110 21.06 -22.30 -11.19
CA THR A 110 20.68 -23.37 -12.13
C THR A 110 21.69 -23.52 -13.26
N VAL A 111 22.21 -22.41 -13.79
CA VAL A 111 23.24 -22.45 -14.85
C VAL A 111 24.55 -23.07 -14.34
N GLU A 112 24.98 -22.72 -13.13
CA GLU A 112 26.20 -23.28 -12.54
C GLU A 112 26.03 -24.76 -12.18
N GLU A 113 24.87 -25.17 -11.66
CA GLU A 113 24.54 -26.58 -11.42
C GLU A 113 24.61 -27.41 -12.70
N GLU A 114 24.02 -26.91 -13.80
CA GLU A 114 24.12 -27.58 -15.10
C GLU A 114 25.57 -27.66 -15.61
N ARG A 115 26.36 -26.60 -15.41
CA ARG A 115 27.77 -26.58 -15.80
C ARG A 115 28.57 -27.63 -15.02
N LEU A 116 28.41 -27.68 -13.71
CA LEU A 116 29.06 -28.65 -12.84
C LEU A 116 28.65 -30.08 -13.17
N ARG A 117 27.37 -30.30 -13.47
CA ARG A 117 26.86 -31.61 -13.91
C ARG A 117 27.54 -32.07 -15.19
N LYS A 118 27.58 -31.22 -16.23
CA LYS A 118 28.28 -31.53 -17.49
C LYS A 118 29.78 -31.79 -17.27
N PHE A 119 30.41 -31.04 -16.37
CA PHE A 119 31.81 -31.25 -16.04
C PHE A 119 32.03 -32.61 -15.36
N ALA A 120 31.19 -32.98 -14.40
CA ALA A 120 31.26 -34.27 -13.70
C ALA A 120 31.05 -35.46 -14.64
N GLU A 121 30.08 -35.38 -15.56
CA GLU A 121 29.83 -36.41 -16.59
C GLU A 121 31.04 -36.63 -17.52
N GLY A 122 31.90 -35.61 -17.68
CA GLY A 122 33.13 -35.67 -18.48
C GLY A 122 34.33 -36.30 -17.78
N ILE A 123 34.30 -36.49 -16.46
CA ILE A 123 35.41 -37.09 -15.71
C ILE A 123 35.31 -38.62 -15.79
N LYS A 124 36.29 -39.25 -16.43
CA LYS A 124 36.46 -40.72 -16.43
C LYS A 124 37.68 -41.09 -15.59
N PHE A 125 37.55 -42.17 -14.83
CA PHE A 125 38.64 -42.78 -14.09
C PHE A 125 39.01 -44.09 -14.81
N ASP A 126 40.25 -44.18 -15.27
CA ASP A 126 40.88 -45.42 -15.79
C ASP A 126 41.30 -46.35 -14.66
#